data_AF-D5GK14-F1
#
_entry.id   AF-D5GK14-F1
#
_cell.length_a   1.000
_cell.length_b   1.000
_cell.length_c   1.000
_cell.angle_alpha   90.00
_cell.angle_beta   90.00
_cell.angle_gamma   90.00
#
_symmetry.space_group_name_H-M   'P 1'
#
loop_
_entity.id
_entity.type
_entity.pdbx_description
1 polymer ?
#
loop_
_entity_poly.entity_id
_entity_poly.type
_entity_poly.pdbx_seq_one_letter_code
_entity_poly.pdbx_strand_id
1 'polypeptide(L)'
;MDLTLNIYTAPQLLDKPSLLANVTAYATRQLSFSPANELSGPSAAPRSVLYLDIRAKAGYYTHEKRRMEIPDPVEVEITVDPFVLNVLPESLLPIAVMVILTTLSAFWTSGRVYSALRDIASLKQSRYDMKTR
;
A
#
# COMPACT_ATOMS: atom_id res chain seq x y z
N MET A 1 19.63 5.74 13.46
CA MET A 1 18.28 6.30 13.27
C MET A 1 17.35 5.48 14.12
N ASP A 2 16.50 6.11 14.91
CA ASP A 2 15.57 5.43 15.81
C ASP A 2 14.15 5.83 15.42
N LEU A 3 13.35 4.85 14.99
CA LEU A 3 11.95 5.02 14.59
C LEU A 3 11.12 4.07 15.45
N THR A 4 10.25 4.62 16.29
CA THR A 4 9.35 3.84 17.14
C THR A 4 7.90 4.13 16.76
N LEU A 5 7.12 3.07 16.54
CA LEU A 5 5.68 3.11 16.31
C LEU A 5 4.96 2.42 17.47
N ASN A 6 4.04 3.13 18.13
CA ASN A 6 3.18 2.54 19.16
C ASN A 6 1.71 2.76 18.81
N ILE A 7 0.90 1.71 18.96
CA ILE A 7 -0.54 1.74 18.72
C ILE A 7 -1.25 1.78 20.06
N TYR A 8 -2.19 2.71 20.21
CA TYR A 8 -3.00 2.86 21.40
C TYR A 8 -4.49 2.79 21.09
N THR A 9 -5.23 2.17 22.00
CA THR A 9 -6.70 2.23 22.00
C THR A 9 -7.17 3.47 22.77
N ALA A 10 -8.43 3.89 22.54
CA ALA A 10 -9.03 5.03 23.23
C ALA A 10 -8.87 5.01 24.78
N PRO A 11 -9.13 3.90 25.51
CA PRO A 11 -8.91 3.87 26.95
C PRO A 11 -7.42 4.04 27.34
N GLN A 12 -6.51 3.40 26.62
CA GLN A 12 -5.07 3.46 26.91
C GLN A 12 -4.45 4.85 26.68
N LEU A 13 -5.04 5.65 25.78
CA LEU A 13 -4.63 7.05 25.61
C LEU A 13 -5.08 7.92 26.76
N LEU A 14 -6.27 7.67 27.27
CA LEU A 14 -6.85 8.45 28.37
C LEU A 14 -5.99 8.31 29.64
N ASP A 15 -5.35 7.15 29.80
CA ASP A 15 -4.41 6.86 30.88
C ASP A 15 -3.04 7.56 30.72
N LYS A 16 -2.74 8.18 29.56
CA LYS A 16 -1.46 8.85 29.26
C LYS A 16 -1.65 10.36 28.97
N PRO A 17 -1.48 11.25 29.97
CA PRO A 17 -1.76 12.69 29.81
C PRO A 17 -0.86 13.39 28.77
N SER A 18 0.37 12.91 28.57
CA SER A 18 1.30 13.49 27.57
C SER A 18 0.86 13.25 26.13
N LEU A 19 0.19 12.13 25.84
CA LEU A 19 -0.32 11.83 24.49
C LEU A 19 -1.61 12.62 24.23
N LEU A 20 -2.47 12.77 25.24
CA LEU A 20 -3.68 13.58 25.14
C LEU A 20 -3.38 15.04 24.78
N ALA A 21 -2.33 15.63 25.35
CA ALA A 21 -1.92 17.00 25.02
C ALA A 21 -1.59 17.15 23.51
N ASN A 22 -0.88 16.18 22.93
CA ASN A 22 -0.53 16.18 21.50
C ASN A 22 -1.76 15.98 20.60
N VAL A 23 -2.66 15.06 20.96
CA VAL A 23 -3.92 14.84 20.22
C VAL A 23 -4.78 16.10 20.26
N THR A 24 -4.86 16.75 21.42
CA THR A 24 -5.64 17.99 21.58
C THR A 24 -5.02 19.12 20.76
N ALA A 25 -3.71 19.32 20.83
CA ALA A 25 -3.00 20.31 20.03
C ALA A 25 -3.17 20.08 18.52
N TYR A 26 -3.15 18.82 18.08
CA TYR A 26 -3.43 18.44 16.69
C TYR A 26 -4.89 18.73 16.32
N ALA A 27 -5.85 18.33 17.14
CA ALA A 27 -7.28 18.58 16.90
C ALA A 27 -7.57 20.08 16.79
N THR A 28 -6.96 20.91 17.65
CA THR A 28 -7.09 22.37 17.57
C THR A 28 -6.55 22.92 16.25
N ARG A 29 -5.42 22.39 15.75
CA ARG A 29 -4.89 22.76 14.42
C ARG A 29 -5.84 22.33 13.31
N GLN A 30 -6.33 21.08 13.33
CA GLN A 30 -7.25 20.54 12.32
C GLN A 30 -8.57 21.33 12.24
N LEU A 31 -9.15 21.68 13.40
CA LEU A 31 -10.38 22.47 13.51
C LEU A 31 -10.21 23.88 12.93
N SER A 32 -8.99 24.42 12.95
CA SER A 32 -8.68 25.72 12.34
C SER A 32 -8.69 25.66 10.80
N PHE A 33 -8.61 24.47 10.20
CA PHE A 33 -8.56 24.25 8.75
C PHE A 33 -9.80 23.54 8.17
N SER A 34 -10.73 23.04 9.00
CA SER A 34 -11.86 22.23 8.52
C SER A 34 -13.15 23.05 8.32
N PRO A 35 -13.69 23.17 7.09
CA PRO A 35 -15.08 23.56 6.91
C PRO A 35 -15.99 22.47 7.49
N ALA A 36 -17.03 22.87 8.22
CA ALA A 36 -17.85 22.03 9.12
C ALA A 36 -18.72 20.94 8.44
N ASN A 37 -18.37 20.44 7.25
CA ASN A 37 -19.28 19.68 6.39
C ASN A 37 -19.01 18.16 6.26
N GLU A 38 -17.94 17.62 6.87
CA GLU A 38 -17.54 16.21 6.67
C GLU A 38 -17.91 15.23 7.80
N LEU A 39 -18.57 15.69 8.87
CA LEU A 39 -18.82 14.85 10.06
C LEU A 39 -20.12 14.02 10.02
N SER A 40 -20.90 14.05 8.94
CA SER A 40 -22.23 13.44 8.87
C SER A 40 -22.38 12.43 7.73
N GLY A 41 -21.54 11.39 7.72
CA GLY A 41 -21.80 10.17 6.94
C GLY A 41 -22.25 9.04 7.89
N PRO A 42 -23.47 8.49 7.78
CA PRO A 42 -23.92 7.42 8.66
C PRO A 42 -23.23 6.11 8.26
N SER A 43 -22.10 5.80 8.88
CA SER A 43 -21.49 4.47 8.78
C SER A 43 -21.88 3.66 10.01
N ALA A 44 -22.90 2.84 9.86
CA ALA A 44 -23.49 1.98 10.88
C ALA A 44 -22.62 0.74 11.23
N ALA A 45 -21.30 0.83 11.07
CA ALA A 45 -20.36 -0.23 11.45
C ALA A 45 -19.59 0.20 12.71
N PRO A 46 -19.35 -0.70 13.68
CA PRO A 46 -18.48 -0.40 14.82
C PRO A 46 -17.07 -0.13 14.32
N ARG A 47 -16.70 1.15 14.20
CA ARG A 47 -15.35 1.58 13.83
C ARG A 47 -14.50 1.55 15.10
N SER A 48 -13.53 0.63 15.13
CA SER A 48 -12.46 0.63 16.12
C SER A 48 -11.52 1.80 15.84
N VAL A 49 -11.60 2.85 16.66
CA VAL A 49 -10.69 4.01 16.58
C VAL A 49 -9.38 3.64 17.27
N LEU A 50 -8.32 3.50 16.48
CA LEU A 50 -6.95 3.28 16.91
C LEU A 50 -6.15 4.57 16.71
N TYR A 51 -5.23 4.84 17.64
CA TYR A 51 -4.37 6.02 17.60
C TYR A 51 -2.92 5.60 17.51
N LEU A 52 -2.15 6.33 16.71
CA LEU A 52 -0.76 6.00 16.40
C LEU A 52 0.17 7.08 16.96
N ASP A 53 1.13 6.68 17.81
CA ASP A 53 2.23 7.53 18.28
C ASP A 53 3.49 7.17 17.49
N ILE A 54 4.01 8.14 16.73
CA ILE A 54 5.23 7.99 15.94
C ILE A 54 6.32 8.86 16.55
N ARG A 55 7.48 8.25 16.79
CA ARG A 55 8.68 8.96 17.23
C ARG A 55 9.81 8.63 16.27
N ALA A 56 10.32 9.65 15.59
CA ALA A 56 11.46 9.51 14.70
C ALA A 56 12.60 10.40 15.18
N LYS A 57 13.81 9.83 15.22
CA LYS A 57 15.06 10.53 15.50
C LYS A 57 16.09 10.20 14.42
N ALA A 58 16.49 11.19 13.63
CA ALA A 58 17.64 11.04 12.75
C ALA A 58 18.93 10.97 13.58
N GLY A 59 19.83 10.08 13.18
CA GLY A 59 21.22 10.14 13.62
C GLY A 59 21.98 11.05 12.68
N TYR A 60 22.32 12.25 13.11
CA TYR A 60 23.15 13.17 12.33
C TYR A 60 24.62 12.81 12.55
N TYR A 61 25.34 12.53 11.47
CA TYR A 61 26.80 12.50 11.47
C TYR A 61 27.31 13.70 10.70
N THR A 62 27.69 14.74 11.43
CA THR A 62 28.27 15.98 10.89
C THR A 62 29.46 16.43 11.72
N HIS A 63 30.39 17.15 11.10
CA HIS A 63 31.54 17.74 11.80
C HIS A 63 31.13 18.78 12.86
N GLU A 64 29.92 19.32 12.74
CA GLU A 64 29.39 20.33 13.63
C GLU A 64 28.66 19.69 14.82
N LYS A 65 29.40 19.45 15.93
CA LYS A 65 28.93 18.75 17.15
C LYS A 65 27.55 19.20 17.64
N ARG A 66 27.23 20.50 17.52
CA ARG A 66 25.96 21.07 17.96
C ARG A 66 24.74 20.44 17.26
N ARG A 67 24.84 20.08 15.98
CA ARG A 67 23.77 19.40 15.22
C ARG A 67 23.64 17.91 15.57
N MET A 68 24.70 17.30 16.12
CA MET A 68 24.64 15.94 16.65
C MET A 68 23.95 15.90 18.01
N GLU A 69 24.17 16.92 18.85
CA GLU A 69 23.58 17.03 20.19
C GLU A 69 22.10 17.40 20.14
N ILE A 70 21.70 18.28 19.21
CA ILE A 70 20.32 18.73 19.04
C ILE A 70 19.92 18.49 17.57
N PRO A 71 19.46 17.27 17.24
CA PRO A 71 19.06 16.92 15.88
C PRO A 71 17.78 17.66 15.49
N ASP A 72 17.73 18.17 14.26
CA ASP A 72 16.51 18.77 13.70
C ASP A 72 15.39 17.70 13.62
N PRO A 73 14.12 18.10 13.81
CA PRO A 73 12.98 17.18 13.70
C PRO A 73 12.89 16.61 12.28
N VAL A 74 12.72 15.29 12.18
CA VAL A 74 12.59 14.57 10.91
C VAL A 74 11.12 14.46 10.56
N GLU A 75 10.76 14.91 9.37
CA GLU A 75 9.42 14.69 8.82
C GLU A 75 9.27 13.19 8.48
N VAL A 76 8.20 12.58 8.99
CA VAL A 76 7.87 11.18 8.73
C VAL A 76 6.64 11.15 7.84
N GLU A 77 6.78 10.63 6.63
CA GLU A 77 5.65 10.37 5.75
C GLU A 77 5.08 8.99 6.07
N ILE A 78 3.76 8.92 6.35
CA ILE A 78 3.07 7.67 6.68
C ILE A 78 1.95 7.47 5.67
N THR A 79 2.07 6.41 4.90
CA THR A 79 1.03 5.98 3.97
C THR A 79 0.20 4.88 4.63
N VAL A 80 -1.03 5.21 5.03
CA VAL A 80 -2.02 4.22 5.48
C VAL A 80 -2.76 3.73 4.25
N ASP A 81 -2.18 2.78 3.53
CA ASP A 81 -2.85 2.19 2.36
C ASP A 81 -4.09 1.38 2.82
N PRO A 82 -5.30 1.69 2.30
CA PRO A 82 -6.48 0.90 2.58
C PRO A 82 -6.29 -0.54 2.10
N PHE A 83 -6.66 -1.53 2.90
CA PHE A 83 -6.60 -2.93 2.49
C PHE A 83 -7.90 -3.35 1.79
N VAL A 84 -7.79 -3.83 0.56
CA VAL A 84 -8.88 -4.47 -0.18
C VAL A 84 -8.95 -5.95 0.21
N LEU A 85 -10.15 -6.41 0.58
CA LEU A 85 -10.42 -7.80 1.01
C LEU A 85 -9.59 -8.28 2.21
N ASN A 86 -8.98 -7.38 2.99
CA ASN A 86 -8.08 -7.70 4.11
C ASN A 86 -6.83 -8.53 3.72
N VAL A 87 -6.48 -8.56 2.43
CA VAL A 87 -5.34 -9.35 1.92
C VAL A 87 -4.30 -8.48 1.22
N LEU A 88 -4.72 -7.49 0.41
CA LEU A 88 -3.78 -6.66 -0.36
C LEU A 88 -4.08 -5.16 -0.22
N PRO A 89 -3.06 -4.28 -0.17
CA PRO A 89 -3.27 -2.84 -0.19
C PRO A 89 -3.88 -2.41 -1.53
N GLU A 90 -4.77 -1.41 -1.49
CA GLU A 90 -5.50 -0.88 -2.64
C GLU A 90 -4.56 -0.37 -3.75
N SER A 91 -3.42 0.19 -3.35
CA SER A 91 -2.35 0.63 -4.26
C SER A 91 -1.80 -0.49 -5.14
N LEU A 92 -1.99 -1.77 -4.76
CA LEU A 92 -1.53 -2.93 -5.51
C LEU A 92 -2.57 -3.46 -6.51
N LEU A 93 -3.80 -2.96 -6.46
CA LEU A 93 -4.87 -3.28 -7.40
C LEU A 93 -4.46 -3.04 -8.87
N PRO A 94 -3.90 -1.88 -9.28
CA PRO A 94 -3.48 -1.65 -10.67
C PRO A 94 -2.40 -2.64 -11.13
N ILE A 95 -1.48 -3.03 -10.23
CA ILE A 95 -0.44 -4.01 -10.52
C ILE A 95 -1.07 -5.39 -10.78
N ALA A 96 -2.00 -5.82 -9.92
CA ALA A 96 -2.69 -7.09 -10.07
C ALA A 96 -3.45 -7.18 -11.40
N VAL A 97 -4.16 -6.11 -11.78
CA VAL A 97 -4.85 -6.03 -13.08
C VAL A 97 -3.88 -6.17 -14.25
N MET A 98 -2.73 -5.49 -14.19
CA MET A 98 -1.69 -5.59 -15.23
C MET A 98 -1.16 -7.02 -15.38
N VAL A 99 -0.89 -7.70 -14.25
CA VAL A 99 -0.40 -9.07 -14.25
C VAL A 99 -1.43 -10.03 -14.84
N ILE A 100 -2.71 -9.90 -14.47
CA ILE A 100 -3.79 -10.72 -15.02
C ILE A 100 -3.91 -10.51 -16.53
N LEU A 101 -3.95 -9.25 -16.99
CA LEU A 101 -4.06 -8.93 -18.41
C LEU A 101 -2.88 -9.47 -19.22
N THR A 102 -1.66 -9.32 -18.69
CA THR A 102 -0.44 -9.86 -19.30
C THR A 102 -0.48 -11.37 -19.38
N THR A 103 -0.92 -12.04 -18.31
CA THR A 103 -1.02 -13.50 -18.25
C THR A 103 -2.02 -14.04 -19.28
N LEU A 104 -3.20 -13.42 -19.38
CA LEU A 104 -4.22 -13.79 -20.38
C LEU A 104 -3.71 -13.59 -21.80
N SER A 105 -3.02 -12.49 -22.05
CA SER A 105 -2.44 -12.17 -23.37
C SER A 105 -1.36 -13.18 -23.77
N ALA A 106 -0.46 -13.51 -22.84
CA ALA A 106 0.58 -14.51 -23.04
C ALA A 106 -0.01 -15.91 -23.27
N PHE A 107 -1.02 -16.30 -22.49
CA PHE A 107 -1.69 -17.58 -22.65
C PHE A 107 -2.38 -17.69 -24.02
N TRP A 108 -3.08 -16.64 -24.44
CA TRP A 108 -3.79 -16.62 -25.72
C TRP A 108 -2.83 -16.67 -26.92
N THR A 109 -1.75 -15.90 -26.87
CA THR A 109 -0.71 -15.92 -27.91
C THR A 109 -0.01 -17.27 -27.98
N SER A 110 0.32 -17.87 -26.83
CA SER A 110 0.87 -19.23 -26.77
C SER A 110 -0.06 -20.26 -27.40
N GLY A 111 -1.36 -20.20 -27.11
CA GLY A 111 -2.35 -21.10 -27.71
C GLY A 111 -2.44 -20.98 -29.24
N ARG A 112 -2.41 -19.75 -29.76
CA ARG A 112 -2.41 -19.45 -31.21
C ARG A 112 -1.18 -20.01 -31.93
N VAL A 113 -0.01 -19.83 -31.32
CA VAL A 113 1.26 -20.35 -31.87
C VAL A 113 1.24 -21.88 -31.88
N TYR A 114 0.80 -22.49 -30.77
CA TYR A 114 0.69 -23.94 -30.66
C TYR A 114 -0.28 -24.54 -31.69
N SER A 115 -1.46 -23.93 -31.90
CA SER A 115 -2.41 -24.41 -32.92
C SER A 115 -1.83 -24.28 -34.33
N ALA A 116 -1.22 -23.14 -34.66
CA ALA A 116 -0.61 -22.93 -35.98
C ALA A 116 0.51 -23.94 -36.29
N LEU A 117 1.37 -24.23 -35.31
CA LEU A 117 2.41 -25.26 -35.43
C LEU A 117 1.80 -26.64 -35.67
N ARG A 118 0.73 -26.98 -34.96
CA ARG A 118 0.04 -28.27 -35.11
C ARG A 118 -0.64 -28.41 -36.48
N ASP A 119 -1.21 -27.34 -37.00
CA ASP A 119 -1.83 -27.32 -38.33
C ASP A 119 -0.78 -27.50 -39.44
N ILE A 120 0.37 -26.83 -39.33
CA ILE A 120 1.48 -27.01 -40.28
C ILE A 120 2.03 -28.44 -40.22
N ALA A 121 2.18 -29.00 -39.01
CA ALA A 121 2.66 -30.36 -38.83
C ALA A 121 1.71 -31.41 -39.42
N SER A 122 0.39 -31.24 -39.24
CA SER A 122 -0.62 -32.15 -39.78
C SER A 122 -0.73 -32.07 -41.30
N LEU A 123 -0.64 -30.86 -41.87
CA LEU A 123 -0.58 -30.64 -43.32
C LEU A 123 0.66 -31.30 -43.95
N LYS A 124 1.82 -31.21 -43.29
CA LYS A 124 3.04 -31.89 -43.74
C LYS A 124 2.85 -33.40 -43.71
N GLN A 125 2.32 -33.97 -42.63
CA GLN A 125 2.11 -35.41 -42.52
C GLN A 125 1.16 -35.95 -43.61
N SER A 126 0.04 -35.28 -43.86
CA SER A 126 -0.92 -35.64 -44.92
C SER A 126 -0.31 -35.60 -46.32
N ARG A 127 0.55 -34.60 -46.61
CA ARG A 127 1.25 -34.48 -47.89
C ARG A 127 2.32 -35.54 -48.13
N TYR A 128 2.97 -36.04 -47.06
CA TYR A 128 3.93 -37.13 -47.18
C TYR A 128 3.23 -38.47 -47.48
N ASP A 129 2.12 -38.75 -46.79
CA ASP A 129 1.35 -40.00 -46.94
C ASP A 129 0.80 -40.17 -48.38
N MET A 130 0.33 -39.08 -49.00
CA MET A 130 -0.19 -39.08 -50.37
C MET A 130 0.89 -39.25 -51.45
N LYS A 131 2.17 -39.02 -51.13
CA LYS A 131 3.29 -39.18 -52.09
C LYS A 131 3.91 -40.58 -52.05
N THR A 132 3.61 -41.37 -51.01
CA THR A 132 4.10 -42.73 -50.79
C THR A 132 3.14 -43.83 -51.27
N ARG A 133 1.98 -43.45 -51.80
CA ARG A 133 0.96 -44.35 -52.38
C ARG A 133 0.87 -44.12 -53.88
#